data_AF-A0A1V4UH59-F1
#
_entry.id   AF-A0A1V4UH59-F1
#
_cell.length_a   1.000
_cell.length_b   1.000
_cell.length_c   1.000
_cell.angle_alpha   90.00
_cell.angle_beta   90.00
_cell.angle_gamma   90.00
#
_symmetry.space_group_name_H-M   'P 1'
#
loop_
_entity.id
_entity.type
_entity.pdbx_description
1 polymer ?
#
loop_
_entity_poly.entity_id
_entity_poly.type
_entity_poly.pdbx_seq_one_letter_code
_entity_poly.pdbx_strand_id
1 'polypeptide(L)'
;MTARNLVTGAQNTWCPGCGNFVIQFAIKNTIQELVKEGTDPDRIVLVTGIGCHAKMADYLNINSFYSIHGRTLPVATAIKMANPDLVVLACAGDGDCYAEGLDHLVFAAKRNTDITLVVHNNRVYGLTTGQYTPTSPLGFRGRSTPGGTLEDPFNPLEIVLASGATYVARGCTRRMDLLQKVISGGLRHRGFAFIDVLQVCASYFNLSDYYDEKVYEIRDHDERDYGAAFMKAREWDYNSDAPIGLGILYRSEKATLEERLALHRGPGKDRAATIKKILDKKV
;
A
#
# COMPACT_ATOMS: atom_id res chain seq x y z
N MET A 1 18.41 11.29 22.93
CA MET A 1 16.97 11.01 23.09
C MET A 1 16.82 9.53 23.38
N THR A 2 16.13 9.14 24.45
CA THR A 2 15.76 7.73 24.69
C THR A 2 14.92 7.24 23.50
N ALA A 3 15.18 6.02 23.03
CA ALA A 3 14.45 5.46 21.89
C ALA A 3 12.94 5.43 22.19
N ARG A 4 12.14 6.19 21.43
CA ARG A 4 10.68 6.20 21.55
C ARG A 4 10.16 4.77 21.38
N ASN A 5 9.32 4.32 22.32
CA ASN A 5 8.59 3.07 22.12
C ASN A 5 7.55 3.28 21.01
N LEU A 6 7.70 2.59 19.88
CA LEU A 6 6.80 2.67 18.73
C LEU A 6 5.55 1.79 18.86
N VAL A 7 5.38 1.07 19.98
CA VAL A 7 4.19 0.27 20.26
C VAL A 7 3.36 0.98 21.33
N THR A 8 2.06 1.13 21.08
CA THR A 8 1.13 1.74 22.04
C THR A 8 0.75 0.75 23.16
N GLY A 9 0.03 1.22 24.17
CA GLY A 9 -0.56 0.36 25.21
C GLY A 9 -1.87 -0.31 24.80
N ALA A 10 -2.36 -0.10 23.57
CA ALA A 10 -3.63 -0.65 23.12
C ALA A 10 -3.55 -2.18 22.98
N GLN A 11 -4.58 -2.89 23.46
CA GLN A 11 -4.65 -4.34 23.31
C GLN A 11 -4.84 -4.70 21.83
N ASN A 12 -3.96 -5.55 21.30
CA ASN A 12 -4.14 -6.07 19.95
C ASN A 12 -5.33 -7.05 19.92
N THR A 13 -6.26 -6.82 19.00
CA THR A 13 -7.52 -7.57 18.89
C THR A 13 -7.62 -8.36 17.59
N TRP A 14 -6.53 -8.47 16.82
CA TRP A 14 -6.47 -9.40 15.70
C TRP A 14 -6.51 -10.85 16.18
N CYS A 15 -7.10 -11.71 15.38
CA CYS A 15 -7.20 -13.13 15.67
C CYS A 15 -5.79 -13.76 15.79
N PRO A 16 -5.58 -14.74 16.69
CA PRO A 16 -4.34 -15.52 16.72
C PRO A 16 -4.03 -16.11 15.33
N GLY A 17 -2.80 -15.92 14.86
CA GLY A 17 -2.39 -16.35 13.51
C GLY A 17 -2.71 -15.37 12.37
N CYS A 18 -3.27 -14.20 12.66
CA CYS A 18 -3.51 -13.17 11.63
C CYS A 18 -2.18 -12.61 11.07
N GLY A 19 -2.08 -12.51 9.74
CA GLY A 19 -0.90 -11.96 9.06
C GLY A 19 -0.59 -10.50 9.41
N ASN A 20 -1.58 -9.73 9.90
CA ASN A 20 -1.38 -8.33 10.30
C ASN A 20 -0.29 -8.15 11.37
N PHE A 21 -0.07 -9.14 12.25
CA PHE A 21 1.02 -9.09 13.22
C PHE A 21 2.39 -9.00 12.55
N VAL A 22 2.59 -9.73 11.45
CA VAL A 22 3.85 -9.73 10.69
C VAL A 22 4.03 -8.40 9.96
N ILE A 23 2.96 -7.87 9.37
CA ILE A 23 2.99 -6.55 8.70
C ILE A 23 3.31 -5.45 9.72
N GLN A 24 2.68 -5.48 10.89
CA GLN A 24 2.95 -4.53 11.97
C GLN A 24 4.42 -4.58 12.40
N PHE A 25 4.97 -5.78 12.56
CA PHE A 25 6.37 -5.97 12.91
C PHE A 25 7.31 -5.39 11.84
N ALA A 26 7.08 -5.70 10.56
CA ALA A 26 7.88 -5.19 9.45
C ALA A 26 7.82 -3.65 9.34
N ILE A 27 6.63 -3.06 9.47
CA ILE A 27 6.44 -1.60 9.47
C ILE A 27 7.16 -0.97 10.66
N LYS A 28 6.97 -1.51 11.88
CA LYS A 28 7.62 -1.01 13.10
C LYS A 28 9.14 -1.00 12.93
N ASN A 29 9.75 -2.10 12.49
CA ASN A 29 11.19 -2.18 12.32
C ASN A 29 11.69 -1.20 11.27
N THR A 30 10.97 -1.06 10.15
CA THR A 30 11.31 -0.09 9.12
C THR A 30 11.25 1.35 9.65
N ILE A 31 10.24 1.69 10.47
CA ILE A 31 10.18 3.00 11.13
C ILE A 31 11.38 3.18 12.09
N GLN A 32 11.78 2.14 12.83
CA GLN A 32 12.97 2.21 13.69
C GLN A 32 14.25 2.47 12.89
N GLU A 33 14.38 1.90 11.69
CA GLU A 33 15.49 2.19 10.78
C GLU A 33 15.47 3.66 10.35
N LEU A 34 14.33 4.17 9.87
CA LEU A 34 14.20 5.58 9.48
C LEU A 34 14.52 6.55 10.62
N VAL A 35 14.11 6.23 11.85
CA VAL A 35 14.43 7.04 13.03
C VAL A 35 15.92 7.03 13.34
N LYS A 36 16.61 5.88 13.20
CA LYS A 36 18.07 5.80 13.33
C LYS A 36 18.79 6.58 12.24
N GLU A 37 18.21 6.67 11.05
CA GLU A 37 18.70 7.47 9.91
C GLU A 37 18.43 8.97 10.08
N GLY A 38 17.71 9.39 11.13
CA GLY A 38 17.47 10.80 11.47
C GLY A 38 16.07 11.31 11.13
N THR A 39 15.15 10.44 10.68
CA THR A 39 13.75 10.81 10.51
C THR A 39 13.10 11.00 11.88
N ASP A 40 12.58 12.20 12.12
CA ASP A 40 11.77 12.45 13.32
C ASP A 40 10.50 11.58 13.28
N PRO A 41 10.24 10.73 14.29
CA PRO A 41 9.02 9.92 14.33
C PRO A 41 7.73 10.73 14.25
N ASP A 42 7.73 12.00 14.67
CA ASP A 42 6.57 12.89 14.56
C ASP A 42 6.33 13.37 13.12
N ARG A 43 7.28 13.17 12.20
CA ARG A 43 7.12 13.44 10.76
C ARG A 43 6.57 12.24 9.97
N ILE A 44 6.37 11.10 10.63
CA ILE A 44 5.80 9.90 10.01
C ILE A 44 4.31 9.86 10.31
N VAL A 45 3.49 9.83 9.27
CA VAL A 45 2.03 9.77 9.38
C VAL A 45 1.51 8.49 8.76
N LEU A 46 0.83 7.69 9.58
CA LEU A 46 0.10 6.49 9.14
C LEU A 46 -1.37 6.83 8.86
N VAL A 47 -1.81 6.60 7.63
CA VAL A 47 -3.22 6.71 7.25
C VAL A 47 -3.80 5.32 7.06
N THR A 48 -4.97 5.06 7.63
CA THR A 48 -5.68 3.79 7.46
C THR A 48 -7.08 3.99 6.90
N GLY A 49 -7.61 2.94 6.26
CA GLY A 49 -9.00 2.87 5.82
C GLY A 49 -9.88 2.24 6.89
N ILE A 50 -10.82 1.40 6.47
CA ILE A 50 -11.68 0.62 7.39
C ILE A 50 -11.55 -0.88 7.10
N GLY A 51 -11.28 -1.65 8.15
CA GLY A 51 -11.11 -3.11 8.08
C GLY A 51 -10.22 -3.61 9.22
N CYS A 52 -9.91 -4.92 9.24
CA CYS A 52 -8.99 -5.46 10.24
C CYS A 52 -7.63 -4.75 10.20
N HIS A 53 -7.12 -4.48 9.00
CA HIS A 53 -5.86 -3.75 8.79
C HIS A 53 -5.83 -2.38 9.49
N ALA A 54 -6.99 -1.71 9.59
CA ALA A 54 -7.05 -0.32 10.01
C ALA A 54 -6.60 -0.11 11.46
N LYS A 55 -6.75 -1.16 12.30
CA LYS A 55 -6.24 -1.19 13.68
C LYS A 55 -4.74 -0.99 13.81
N MET A 56 -3.98 -1.03 12.71
CA MET A 56 -2.58 -0.60 12.68
C MET A 56 -2.38 0.79 13.31
N ALA A 57 -3.33 1.71 13.09
CA ALA A 57 -3.29 3.06 13.65
C ALA A 57 -3.46 3.10 15.17
N ASP A 58 -4.04 2.06 15.79
CA ASP A 58 -4.13 1.94 17.25
C ASP A 58 -2.82 1.46 17.86
N TYR A 59 -2.01 0.72 17.10
CA TYR A 59 -0.91 -0.10 17.65
C TYR A 59 0.49 0.49 17.42
N LEU A 60 0.62 1.49 16.54
CA LEU A 60 1.87 2.19 16.29
C LEU A 60 1.86 3.59 16.92
N ASN A 61 2.85 3.88 17.76
CA ASN A 61 3.01 5.16 18.43
C ASN A 61 3.71 6.17 17.50
N ILE A 62 3.01 6.58 16.46
CA ILE A 62 3.34 7.66 15.51
C ILE A 62 2.07 8.47 15.22
N ASN A 63 2.18 9.57 14.48
CA ASN A 63 0.98 10.28 14.04
C ASN A 63 0.13 9.37 13.15
N SER A 64 -1.16 9.29 13.39
CA SER A 64 -2.05 8.44 12.63
C SER A 64 -3.41 9.10 12.34
N PHE A 65 -4.05 8.66 11.26
CA PHE A 65 -5.38 9.11 10.86
C PHE A 65 -6.22 7.93 10.37
N TYR A 66 -7.35 7.69 11.03
CA TYR A 66 -8.40 6.80 10.53
C TYR A 66 -9.26 7.52 9.50
N SER A 67 -9.15 7.10 8.25
CA SER A 67 -10.05 7.53 7.19
C SER A 67 -11.37 6.75 7.24
N ILE A 68 -12.24 7.00 6.27
CA ILE A 68 -13.41 6.17 5.99
C ILE A 68 -13.06 5.10 4.93
N HIS A 69 -13.93 4.11 4.79
CA HIS A 69 -13.70 2.97 3.92
C HIS A 69 -13.40 3.41 2.48
N GLY A 70 -12.31 2.89 1.91
CA GLY A 70 -11.85 3.23 0.56
C GLY A 70 -11.34 4.67 0.38
N ARG A 71 -11.13 5.43 1.46
CA ARG A 71 -10.63 6.81 1.40
C ARG A 71 -9.25 7.00 2.06
N THR A 72 -8.47 5.93 2.21
CA THR A 72 -7.08 6.00 2.69
C THR A 72 -6.23 6.91 1.82
N LEU A 73 -6.26 6.71 0.50
CA LEU A 73 -5.39 7.44 -0.45
C LEU A 73 -5.77 8.92 -0.67
N PRO A 74 -7.05 9.32 -0.73
CA PRO A 74 -7.42 10.73 -0.75
C PRO A 74 -6.89 11.49 0.46
N VAL A 75 -7.02 10.91 1.66
CA VAL A 75 -6.52 11.52 2.89
C VAL A 75 -4.99 11.56 2.90
N ALA A 76 -4.32 10.45 2.56
CA ALA A 76 -2.86 10.42 2.46
C ALA A 76 -2.33 11.45 1.45
N THR A 77 -3.00 11.59 0.30
CA THR A 77 -2.68 12.62 -0.71
C THR A 77 -2.84 14.01 -0.14
N ALA A 78 -3.93 14.30 0.57
CA ALA A 78 -4.15 15.61 1.18
C ALA A 78 -3.07 15.94 2.22
N ILE A 79 -2.70 14.98 3.08
CA ILE A 79 -1.65 15.13 4.08
C ILE A 79 -0.30 15.45 3.42
N LYS A 80 0.11 14.66 2.43
CA LYS A 80 1.37 14.89 1.71
C LYS A 80 1.38 16.22 0.95
N MET A 81 0.25 16.59 0.36
CA MET A 81 0.11 17.86 -0.37
C MET A 81 0.12 19.09 0.53
N ALA A 82 -0.46 18.97 1.73
CA ALA A 82 -0.45 20.03 2.72
C ALA A 82 0.95 20.24 3.30
N ASN A 83 1.67 19.14 3.53
CA ASN A 83 3.03 19.17 4.07
C ASN A 83 3.93 18.12 3.37
N PRO A 84 4.63 18.52 2.27
CA PRO A 84 5.52 17.65 1.48
C PRO A 84 6.65 16.99 2.27
N ASP A 85 6.93 17.57 3.43
CA ASP A 85 8.02 17.26 4.34
C ASP A 85 7.72 16.04 5.23
N LEU A 86 6.48 15.54 5.23
CA LEU A 86 6.06 14.35 5.97
C LEU A 86 6.34 13.06 5.19
N VAL A 87 6.69 12.00 5.93
CA VAL A 87 6.71 10.62 5.42
C VAL A 87 5.30 10.06 5.59
N VAL A 88 4.62 9.80 4.47
CA VAL A 88 3.22 9.33 4.49
C VAL A 88 3.16 7.85 4.15
N LEU A 89 2.79 7.06 5.15
CA LEU A 89 2.51 5.63 5.04
C LEU A 89 0.99 5.42 5.03
N ALA A 90 0.48 4.71 4.06
CA ALA A 90 -0.91 4.29 3.98
C ALA A 90 -1.01 2.78 4.17
N CYS A 91 -1.92 2.31 5.02
CA CYS A 91 -2.27 0.90 5.12
C CYS A 91 -3.75 0.73 4.75
N ALA A 92 -4.02 -0.15 3.79
CA ALA A 92 -5.38 -0.46 3.35
C ALA A 92 -5.58 -1.98 3.28
N GLY A 93 -6.82 -2.45 3.38
CA GLY A 93 -7.18 -3.83 3.06
C GLY A 93 -7.34 -4.00 1.56
N ASP A 94 -7.31 -5.23 1.06
CA ASP A 94 -7.67 -5.53 -0.32
C ASP A 94 -9.08 -5.04 -0.68
N GLY A 95 -10.10 -5.29 0.13
CA GLY A 95 -11.43 -4.76 -0.15
C GLY A 95 -11.54 -3.24 0.00
N ASP A 96 -10.83 -2.65 0.97
CA ASP A 96 -10.75 -1.20 1.15
C ASP A 96 -10.09 -0.51 -0.06
N CYS A 97 -9.00 -1.07 -0.57
CA CYS A 97 -8.21 -0.47 -1.63
C CYS A 97 -8.67 -0.86 -3.04
N TYR A 98 -8.97 -2.14 -3.26
CA TYR A 98 -9.27 -2.69 -4.58
C TYR A 98 -10.76 -2.70 -4.90
N ALA A 99 -11.65 -2.58 -3.91
CA ALA A 99 -13.08 -2.38 -4.19
C ALA A 99 -13.45 -0.90 -4.11
N GLU A 100 -13.83 -0.40 -2.94
CA GLU A 100 -14.35 0.97 -2.78
C GLU A 100 -13.30 2.06 -3.05
N GLY A 101 -12.01 1.73 -2.89
CA GLY A 101 -10.89 2.64 -3.08
C GLY A 101 -10.20 2.58 -4.45
N LEU A 102 -10.70 1.78 -5.40
CA LEU A 102 -9.97 1.44 -6.62
C LEU A 102 -9.66 2.67 -7.49
N ASP A 103 -10.61 3.59 -7.60
CA ASP A 103 -10.45 4.84 -8.32
C ASP A 103 -9.32 5.69 -7.72
N HIS A 104 -9.28 5.81 -6.40
CA HIS A 104 -8.23 6.56 -5.69
C HIS A 104 -6.86 5.91 -5.84
N LEU A 105 -6.79 4.57 -5.91
CA LEU A 105 -5.55 3.84 -6.21
C LEU A 105 -5.00 4.22 -7.58
N VAL A 106 -5.83 4.13 -8.62
CA VAL A 106 -5.46 4.51 -9.99
C VAL A 106 -4.96 5.95 -10.04
N PHE A 107 -5.68 6.88 -9.40
CA PHE A 107 -5.30 8.28 -9.43
C PHE A 107 -4.07 8.62 -8.57
N ALA A 108 -3.84 7.93 -7.45
CA ALA A 108 -2.63 8.11 -6.65
C ALA A 108 -1.38 7.69 -7.44
N ALA A 109 -1.43 6.52 -8.09
CA ALA A 109 -0.39 6.05 -8.99
C ALA A 109 -0.16 7.02 -10.15
N LYS A 110 -1.24 7.44 -10.84
CA LYS A 110 -1.18 8.39 -11.96
C LYS A 110 -0.55 9.73 -11.57
N ARG A 111 -0.85 10.23 -10.37
CA ARG A 111 -0.34 11.51 -9.86
C ARG A 111 1.11 11.40 -9.41
N ASN A 112 1.57 10.19 -9.08
CA ASN A 112 2.89 9.96 -8.47
C ASN A 112 3.09 10.79 -7.19
N THR A 113 2.05 10.87 -6.34
CA THR A 113 2.16 11.50 -5.02
C THR A 113 3.10 10.65 -4.15
N ASP A 114 4.04 11.29 -3.47
CA ASP A 114 5.04 10.60 -2.63
C ASP A 114 4.43 9.99 -1.37
N ILE A 115 3.92 8.77 -1.53
CA ILE A 115 3.15 7.99 -0.54
C ILE A 115 3.55 6.52 -0.70
N THR A 116 3.80 5.85 0.43
CA THR A 116 3.90 4.38 0.45
C THR A 116 2.57 3.78 0.85
N LEU A 117 1.96 3.00 -0.03
CA LEU A 117 0.77 2.20 0.25
C LEU A 117 1.15 0.73 0.46
N VAL A 118 0.81 0.20 1.64
CA VAL A 118 0.88 -1.21 1.97
C VAL A 118 -0.54 -1.78 1.98
N VAL A 119 -0.85 -2.67 1.04
CA VAL A 119 -2.16 -3.33 0.98
C VAL A 119 -2.10 -4.68 1.68
N HIS A 120 -3.00 -4.91 2.62
CA HIS A 120 -3.14 -6.12 3.41
C HIS A 120 -4.06 -7.09 2.67
N ASN A 121 -3.51 -7.86 1.73
CA ASN A 121 -4.28 -8.71 0.82
C ASN A 121 -4.49 -10.11 1.40
N ASN A 122 -5.56 -10.27 2.19
CA ASN A 122 -6.06 -11.58 2.66
C ASN A 122 -7.12 -12.19 1.76
N ARG A 123 -7.54 -11.52 0.69
CA ARG A 123 -8.52 -12.03 -0.26
C ARG A 123 -9.88 -12.31 0.38
N VAL A 124 -10.21 -11.60 1.47
CA VAL A 124 -11.47 -11.76 2.22
C VAL A 124 -11.76 -10.55 3.13
N TYR A 125 -13.01 -10.09 3.17
CA TYR A 125 -13.46 -9.08 4.13
C TYR A 125 -13.55 -9.66 5.55
N GLY A 126 -12.43 -9.67 6.26
CA GLY A 126 -12.34 -10.26 7.61
C GLY A 126 -13.19 -9.54 8.67
N LEU A 127 -13.19 -8.20 8.67
CA LEU A 127 -13.89 -7.43 9.72
C LEU A 127 -15.41 -7.58 9.64
N THR A 128 -15.95 -7.63 8.42
CA THR A 128 -17.39 -7.80 8.17
C THR A 128 -17.80 -9.26 8.07
N THR A 129 -16.93 -10.19 8.49
CA THR A 129 -17.21 -11.63 8.72
C THR A 129 -17.18 -12.56 7.50
N GLY A 130 -16.32 -12.31 6.52
CA GLY A 130 -15.95 -13.34 5.53
C GLY A 130 -16.66 -13.24 4.17
N GLN A 131 -16.92 -12.02 3.69
CA GLN A 131 -17.35 -11.80 2.31
C GLN A 131 -16.15 -11.82 1.35
N TYR A 132 -16.39 -12.16 0.09
CA TYR A 132 -15.35 -12.13 -0.94
C TYR A 132 -14.89 -10.69 -1.24
N THR A 133 -13.65 -10.53 -1.68
CA THR A 133 -13.04 -9.27 -2.14
C THR A 133 -12.66 -9.39 -3.61
N PRO A 134 -12.22 -8.31 -4.28
CA PRO A 134 -11.85 -8.38 -5.69
C PRO A 134 -10.64 -9.27 -6.03
N THR A 135 -9.93 -9.78 -5.02
CA THR A 135 -8.83 -10.73 -5.18
C THR A 135 -9.20 -12.15 -4.73
N SER A 136 -10.42 -12.38 -4.22
CA SER A 136 -10.89 -13.73 -3.90
C SER A 136 -10.93 -14.60 -5.16
N PRO A 137 -10.54 -15.89 -5.09
CA PRO A 137 -10.55 -16.76 -6.26
C PRO A 137 -11.97 -16.99 -6.78
N LEU A 138 -12.10 -17.35 -8.05
CA LEU A 138 -13.36 -17.81 -8.64
C LEU A 138 -13.94 -18.97 -7.81
N GLY A 139 -15.26 -18.95 -7.61
CA GLY A 139 -15.94 -19.94 -6.78
C GLY A 139 -15.76 -19.75 -5.27
N PHE A 140 -15.16 -18.64 -4.81
CA PHE A 140 -14.97 -18.38 -3.38
C PHE A 140 -16.32 -18.33 -2.64
N ARG A 141 -16.46 -19.22 -1.64
CA ARG A 141 -17.67 -19.34 -0.83
C ARG A 141 -17.57 -18.46 0.42
N GLY A 142 -18.12 -17.26 0.33
CA GLY A 142 -18.23 -16.32 1.45
C GLY A 142 -19.64 -16.25 2.02
N ARG A 143 -19.85 -15.45 3.08
CA ARG A 143 -21.18 -15.27 3.70
C ARG A 143 -22.23 -14.67 2.75
N SER A 144 -21.81 -13.75 1.86
CA SER A 144 -22.68 -13.17 0.84
C SER A 144 -22.70 -13.96 -0.47
N THR A 145 -21.80 -14.93 -0.64
CA THR A 145 -21.65 -15.76 -1.84
C THR A 145 -21.61 -17.25 -1.48
N PRO A 146 -22.66 -17.81 -0.82
CA PRO A 146 -22.64 -19.20 -0.36
C PRO A 146 -22.50 -20.21 -1.52
N GLY A 147 -22.96 -19.85 -2.72
CA GLY A 147 -22.79 -20.65 -3.93
C GLY A 147 -21.39 -20.60 -4.55
N GLY A 148 -20.55 -19.65 -4.12
CA GLY A 148 -19.29 -19.29 -4.77
C GLY A 148 -19.41 -17.98 -5.55
N THR A 149 -18.30 -17.25 -5.72
CA THR A 149 -18.21 -16.11 -6.64
C THR A 149 -18.30 -16.58 -8.10
N LEU A 150 -18.83 -15.72 -8.96
CA LEU A 150 -19.00 -15.98 -10.41
C LEU A 150 -18.10 -15.09 -11.27
N GLU A 151 -17.22 -14.31 -10.64
CA GLU A 151 -16.30 -13.40 -11.30
C GLU A 151 -14.86 -13.78 -10.99
N ASP A 152 -13.99 -13.49 -11.96
CA ASP A 152 -12.56 -13.69 -11.83
C ASP A 152 -11.95 -12.57 -10.97
N PRO A 153 -11.00 -12.91 -10.09
CA PRO A 153 -10.18 -11.89 -9.43
C PRO A 153 -9.36 -11.12 -10.45
N PHE A 154 -9.20 -9.82 -10.25
CA PHE A 154 -8.23 -9.06 -11.03
C PHE A 154 -6.86 -9.01 -10.34
N ASN A 155 -5.82 -8.80 -11.15
CA ASN A 155 -4.46 -8.65 -10.68
C ASN A 155 -4.16 -7.17 -10.34
N PRO A 156 -4.09 -6.77 -9.05
CA PRO A 156 -3.87 -5.38 -8.68
C PRO A 156 -2.53 -4.84 -9.16
N LEU A 157 -1.51 -5.69 -9.35
CA LEU A 157 -0.20 -5.25 -9.84
C LEU A 157 -0.28 -4.75 -11.28
N GLU A 158 -1.08 -5.39 -12.14
CA GLU A 158 -1.29 -4.92 -13.51
C GLU A 158 -1.99 -3.57 -13.55
N ILE A 159 -2.98 -3.37 -12.67
CA ILE A 159 -3.73 -2.11 -12.57
C ILE A 159 -2.78 -0.97 -12.17
N VAL A 160 -1.97 -1.14 -11.13
CA VAL A 160 -1.09 -0.07 -10.65
C VAL A 160 0.08 0.20 -11.60
N LEU A 161 0.62 -0.83 -12.25
CA LEU A 161 1.64 -0.68 -13.29
C LEU A 161 1.06 0.14 -14.46
N ALA A 162 -0.13 -0.24 -14.95
CA ALA A 162 -0.82 0.50 -16.02
C ALA A 162 -1.21 1.92 -15.61
N SER A 163 -1.49 2.14 -14.33
CA SER A 163 -1.80 3.46 -13.76
C SER A 163 -0.57 4.34 -13.58
N GLY A 164 0.63 3.80 -13.76
CA GLY A 164 1.89 4.56 -13.75
C GLY A 164 2.58 4.65 -12.39
N ALA A 165 2.30 3.74 -11.45
CA ALA A 165 3.02 3.64 -10.18
C ALA A 165 4.53 3.52 -10.43
N THR A 166 5.32 4.18 -9.58
CA THR A 166 6.76 4.29 -9.79
C THR A 166 7.58 3.38 -8.89
N TYR A 167 6.94 2.70 -7.94
CA TYR A 167 7.47 1.56 -7.21
C TYR A 167 6.34 0.55 -7.02
N VAL A 168 6.54 -0.69 -7.48
CA VAL A 168 5.56 -1.78 -7.41
C VAL A 168 6.26 -3.01 -6.84
N ALA A 169 5.76 -3.50 -5.72
CA ALA A 169 6.30 -4.68 -5.06
C ALA A 169 5.20 -5.62 -4.57
N ARG A 170 5.54 -6.90 -4.40
CA ARG A 170 4.70 -7.90 -3.74
C ARG A 170 5.46 -8.50 -2.57
N GLY A 171 4.86 -8.49 -1.39
CA GLY A 171 5.37 -9.15 -0.19
C GLY A 171 4.45 -10.28 0.26
N CYS A 172 4.93 -11.10 1.20
CA CYS A 172 4.10 -12.10 1.85
C CYS A 172 4.43 -12.19 3.33
N THR A 173 3.43 -12.33 4.20
CA THR A 173 3.67 -12.51 5.65
C THR A 173 4.36 -13.84 5.99
N ARG A 174 4.50 -14.75 5.03
CA ARG A 174 5.28 -15.99 5.13
C ARG A 174 6.77 -15.83 4.78
N ARG A 175 7.20 -14.62 4.37
CA ARG A 175 8.59 -14.26 4.06
C ARG A 175 8.91 -12.90 4.69
N MET A 176 9.05 -12.89 6.01
CA MET A 176 9.13 -11.66 6.82
C MET A 176 10.32 -10.76 6.43
N ASP A 177 11.50 -11.32 6.20
CA ASP A 177 12.70 -10.53 5.87
C ASP A 177 12.54 -9.81 4.53
N LEU A 178 12.01 -10.52 3.52
CA LEU A 178 11.69 -9.95 2.21
C LEU A 178 10.57 -8.90 2.33
N LEU A 179 9.55 -9.16 3.15
CA LEU A 179 8.47 -8.21 3.41
C LEU A 179 9.01 -6.89 4.00
N GLN A 180 9.88 -6.98 5.02
CA GLN A 180 10.51 -5.79 5.59
C GLN A 180 11.36 -5.08 4.53
N LYS A 181 12.12 -5.80 3.71
CA LYS A 181 12.92 -5.22 2.61
C LYS A 181 12.07 -4.43 1.61
N VAL A 182 10.95 -4.98 1.15
CA VAL A 182 10.08 -4.26 0.17
C VAL A 182 9.35 -3.07 0.79
N ILE A 183 8.98 -3.13 2.08
CA ILE A 183 8.41 -1.99 2.80
C ILE A 183 9.46 -0.90 3.01
N SER A 184 10.66 -1.29 3.41
CA SER A 184 11.83 -0.42 3.61
C SER A 184 12.23 0.30 2.32
N GLY A 185 12.20 -0.41 1.18
CA GLY A 185 12.38 0.20 -0.14
C GLY A 185 11.27 1.19 -0.51
N GLY A 186 10.00 0.85 -0.27
CA GLY A 186 8.87 1.72 -0.57
C GLY A 186 8.90 3.03 0.22
N LEU A 187 9.20 2.97 1.52
CA LEU A 187 9.28 4.17 2.37
C LEU A 187 10.46 5.11 2.04
N ARG A 188 11.47 4.64 1.29
CA ARG A 188 12.58 5.45 0.78
C ARG A 188 12.42 5.82 -0.70
N HIS A 189 11.39 5.29 -1.36
CA HIS A 189 11.10 5.60 -2.75
C HIS A 189 10.46 6.99 -2.84
N ARG A 190 10.94 7.80 -3.78
CA ARG A 190 10.41 9.13 -4.04
C ARG A 190 9.31 9.05 -5.10
N GLY A 191 8.06 8.96 -4.65
CA GLY A 191 6.88 8.84 -5.51
C GLY A 191 5.86 7.85 -4.95
N PHE A 192 4.89 7.47 -5.78
CA PHE A 192 3.87 6.52 -5.35
C PHE A 192 4.43 5.10 -5.32
N ALA A 193 4.62 4.57 -4.10
CA ALA A 193 5.05 3.21 -3.85
C ALA A 193 3.87 2.33 -3.46
N PHE A 194 3.65 1.29 -4.25
CA PHE A 194 2.60 0.30 -4.04
C PHE A 194 3.22 -1.04 -3.63
N ILE A 195 2.76 -1.59 -2.50
CA ILE A 195 3.20 -2.87 -1.98
C ILE A 195 1.96 -3.74 -1.70
N ASP A 196 1.73 -4.75 -2.53
CA ASP A 196 0.70 -5.77 -2.31
C ASP A 196 1.24 -6.83 -1.35
N VAL A 197 0.72 -6.91 -0.13
CA VAL A 197 1.18 -7.88 0.88
C VAL A 197 0.18 -9.01 1.00
N LEU A 198 0.56 -10.17 0.46
CA LEU A 198 -0.19 -11.41 0.64
C LEU A 198 -0.13 -11.83 2.10
N GLN A 199 -1.29 -11.91 2.74
CA GLN A 199 -1.37 -12.17 4.17
C GLN A 199 -2.49 -13.15 4.51
N VAL A 200 -2.36 -13.84 5.63
CA VAL A 200 -3.28 -14.89 6.05
C VAL A 200 -4.38 -14.33 6.94
N CYS A 201 -5.65 -14.58 6.57
CA CYS A 201 -6.79 -14.43 7.47
C CYS A 201 -7.11 -15.78 8.13
N ALA A 202 -6.54 -16.03 9.30
CA ALA A 202 -6.69 -17.31 10.02
C ALA A 202 -8.16 -17.71 10.27
N SER A 203 -9.07 -16.75 10.41
CA SER A 203 -10.48 -17.01 10.78
C SER A 203 -11.40 -17.32 9.61
N TYR A 204 -11.15 -16.74 8.43
CA TYR A 204 -12.09 -16.81 7.30
C TYR A 204 -11.48 -17.34 6.02
N PHE A 205 -10.17 -17.17 5.81
CA PHE A 205 -9.50 -17.66 4.61
C PHE A 205 -8.01 -17.91 4.89
N ASN A 206 -7.73 -19.08 5.49
CA ASN A 206 -6.39 -19.43 5.89
C ASN A 206 -5.61 -20.03 4.71
N LEU A 207 -4.72 -19.25 4.12
CA LEU A 207 -3.87 -19.63 2.99
C LEU A 207 -2.41 -19.90 3.41
N SER A 208 -2.15 -20.28 4.67
CA SER A 208 -0.78 -20.49 5.16
C SER A 208 -0.01 -21.52 4.32
N ASP A 209 -0.57 -22.72 4.18
CA ASP A 209 0.09 -23.81 3.45
C ASP A 209 0.22 -23.49 1.96
N TYR A 210 -0.82 -22.87 1.37
CA TYR A 210 -0.79 -22.42 -0.01
C TYR A 210 0.36 -21.43 -0.26
N TYR A 211 0.51 -20.41 0.58
CA TYR A 211 1.59 -19.45 0.40
C TYR A 211 2.98 -20.05 0.70
N ASP A 212 3.09 -20.99 1.63
CA ASP A 212 4.39 -21.63 1.91
C ASP A 212 4.93 -22.39 0.69
N GLU A 213 4.05 -23.04 -0.08
CA GLU A 213 4.38 -23.77 -1.30
C GLU A 213 4.60 -22.86 -2.51
N LYS A 214 3.70 -21.89 -2.74
CA LYS A 214 3.62 -21.19 -4.03
C LYS A 214 4.54 -19.97 -4.14
N VAL A 215 4.95 -19.36 -3.01
CA VAL A 215 5.72 -18.10 -3.07
C VAL A 215 7.22 -18.34 -3.21
N TYR A 216 7.85 -17.54 -4.08
CA TYR A 216 9.30 -17.53 -4.27
C TYR A 216 9.83 -16.09 -4.33
N GLU A 217 11.10 -15.89 -3.99
CA GLU A 217 11.76 -14.58 -4.16
C GLU A 217 12.23 -14.41 -5.61
N ILE A 218 11.83 -13.32 -6.24
CA ILE A 218 12.25 -12.97 -7.59
C ILE A 218 13.77 -12.72 -7.60
N ARG A 219 14.47 -13.39 -8.50
CA ARG A 219 15.91 -13.23 -8.75
C ARG A 219 16.14 -12.85 -10.21
N ASP A 220 17.26 -12.18 -10.48
CA ASP A 220 17.72 -11.85 -11.83
C ASP A 220 16.67 -11.07 -12.67
N HIS A 221 15.94 -10.17 -12.01
CA HIS A 221 14.90 -9.32 -12.60
C HIS A 221 15.37 -7.87 -12.70
N ASP A 222 15.27 -7.27 -13.88
CA ASP A 222 15.49 -5.83 -14.02
C ASP A 222 14.25 -5.07 -13.54
N GLU A 223 14.35 -4.53 -12.33
CA GLU A 223 13.31 -3.71 -11.72
C GLU A 223 13.00 -2.41 -12.50
N ARG A 224 13.78 -2.05 -13.53
CA ARG A 224 13.51 -0.89 -14.40
C ARG A 224 12.79 -1.26 -15.70
N ASP A 225 12.70 -2.54 -16.03
CA ASP A 225 12.01 -3.00 -17.23
C ASP A 225 10.50 -3.12 -16.96
N TYR A 226 9.75 -2.17 -17.55
CA TYR A 226 8.30 -2.12 -17.45
C TYR A 226 7.60 -3.35 -18.06
N GLY A 227 8.11 -3.88 -19.18
CA GLY A 227 7.54 -5.06 -19.81
C GLY A 227 7.77 -6.31 -18.98
N ALA A 228 8.98 -6.49 -18.46
CA ALA A 228 9.32 -7.59 -17.56
C ALA A 228 8.48 -7.54 -16.27
N ALA A 229 8.21 -6.35 -15.73
CA ALA A 229 7.34 -6.18 -14.57
C ALA A 229 5.92 -6.71 -14.80
N PHE A 230 5.32 -6.45 -15.97
CA PHE A 230 4.01 -7.02 -16.34
C PHE A 230 4.03 -8.54 -16.47
N MET A 231 5.06 -9.07 -17.14
CA MET A 231 5.21 -10.52 -17.28
C MET A 231 5.31 -11.19 -15.92
N LYS A 232 6.11 -10.60 -15.00
CA LYS A 232 6.27 -11.10 -13.65
C LYS A 232 5.00 -10.99 -12.81
N ALA A 233 4.24 -9.89 -12.96
CA ALA A 233 2.96 -9.72 -12.29
C ALA A 233 1.94 -10.79 -12.72
N ARG A 234 1.96 -11.18 -14.00
CA ARG A 234 1.07 -12.17 -14.63
C ARG A 234 1.43 -13.63 -14.38
N GLU A 235 2.60 -13.91 -13.84
CA GLU A 235 2.97 -15.29 -13.49
C GLU A 235 2.00 -15.91 -12.50
N TRP A 236 1.46 -15.10 -11.58
CA TRP A 236 0.43 -15.56 -10.69
C TRP A 236 -0.95 -15.39 -11.32
N ASP A 237 -1.50 -16.51 -11.77
CA ASP A 237 -2.94 -16.64 -12.01
C ASP A 237 -3.65 -16.87 -10.67
N TYR A 238 -4.49 -15.91 -10.29
CA TYR A 238 -5.21 -15.87 -9.01
C TYR A 238 -6.25 -17.00 -8.85
N ASN A 239 -6.54 -17.73 -9.94
CA ASN A 239 -7.45 -18.87 -9.97
C ASN A 239 -6.73 -20.24 -10.06
N SER A 240 -5.40 -20.27 -10.07
CA SER A 240 -4.65 -21.53 -10.18
C SER A 240 -3.48 -21.64 -9.19
N ASP A 241 -2.77 -22.76 -9.31
CA ASP A 241 -1.61 -23.14 -8.50
C ASP A 241 -0.29 -22.56 -9.03
N ALA A 242 -0.36 -21.49 -9.81
CA ALA A 242 0.79 -20.84 -10.41
C ALA A 242 1.75 -20.26 -9.35
N PRO A 243 3.07 -20.24 -9.62
CA PRO A 243 4.05 -19.70 -8.69
C PRO A 243 3.87 -18.18 -8.51
N ILE A 244 4.18 -17.70 -7.30
CA ILE A 244 3.95 -16.32 -6.90
C ILE A 244 5.30 -15.64 -6.62
N GLY A 245 5.73 -14.78 -7.55
CA GLY A 245 6.93 -13.97 -7.36
C GLY A 245 6.74 -12.88 -6.31
N LEU A 246 7.67 -12.83 -5.34
CA LEU A 246 7.77 -11.81 -4.31
C LEU A 246 9.04 -10.97 -4.50
N GLY A 247 8.95 -9.69 -4.16
CA GLY A 247 10.04 -8.73 -4.30
C GLY A 247 9.59 -7.43 -4.95
N ILE A 248 10.54 -6.66 -5.44
CA ILE A 248 10.28 -5.44 -6.22
C ILE A 248 10.09 -5.87 -7.68
N LEU A 249 8.94 -5.56 -8.26
CA LEU A 249 8.65 -5.83 -9.67
C LEU A 249 9.02 -4.65 -10.55
N TYR A 250 8.86 -3.43 -10.06
CA TYR A 250 9.15 -2.23 -10.84
C TYR A 250 9.57 -1.06 -9.97
N ARG A 251 10.53 -0.27 -10.45
CA ARG A 251 10.94 1.02 -9.90
C ARG A 251 11.35 1.98 -11.02
N SER A 252 10.94 3.23 -10.90
CA SER A 252 11.41 4.31 -11.78
C SER A 252 11.37 5.64 -11.04
N GLU A 253 12.19 6.59 -11.45
CA GLU A 253 12.18 7.93 -10.87
C GLU A 253 11.45 8.91 -11.78
N LYS A 254 10.49 9.65 -11.22
CA LYS A 254 9.73 10.70 -11.91
C LYS A 254 9.45 11.84 -10.94
N ALA A 255 9.22 13.05 -11.45
CA ALA A 255 8.77 14.16 -10.62
C ALA A 255 7.43 13.83 -9.94
N THR A 256 7.34 14.07 -8.64
CA THR A 256 6.15 13.79 -7.83
C THR A 256 5.10 14.89 -8.00
N LEU A 257 3.89 14.66 -7.51
CA LEU A 257 2.81 15.64 -7.63
C LEU A 257 3.15 16.96 -6.94
N GLU A 258 3.65 16.89 -5.71
CA GLU A 258 3.97 18.04 -4.88
C GLU A 258 5.13 18.87 -5.46
N GLU A 259 6.12 18.24 -6.09
CA GLU A 259 7.19 18.95 -6.80
C GLU A 259 6.67 19.68 -8.03
N ARG A 260 5.83 19.01 -8.84
CA ARG A 260 5.19 19.66 -9.99
C ARG A 260 4.34 20.84 -9.55
N LEU A 261 3.64 20.74 -8.42
CA LEU A 261 2.84 21.83 -7.89
C LEU A 261 3.70 22.95 -7.30
N ALA A 262 4.85 22.64 -6.68
CA ALA A 262 5.78 23.65 -6.19
C ALA A 262 6.29 24.55 -7.33
N LEU A 263 6.51 24.02 -8.54
CA LEU A 263 6.87 24.80 -9.73
C LEU A 263 5.80 25.82 -10.15
N HIS A 264 4.54 25.60 -9.76
CA HIS A 264 3.41 26.47 -10.09
C HIS A 264 2.98 27.36 -8.91
N ARG A 265 3.56 27.18 -7.72
CA ARG A 265 3.36 28.10 -6.59
C ARG A 265 4.15 29.37 -6.87
N GLY A 266 3.44 30.46 -7.19
CA GLY A 266 4.07 31.78 -7.34
C GLY A 266 4.72 32.25 -6.03
N PRO A 267 5.65 33.23 -6.09
CA PRO A 267 6.18 33.86 -4.88
C PRO A 267 5.00 34.39 -4.07
N GLY A 268 4.87 33.93 -2.83
CA GLY A 268 3.67 34.08 -1.99
C GLY A 268 3.32 35.51 -1.54
N LYS A 269 3.65 36.54 -2.32
CA LYS A 269 3.35 37.93 -1.99
C LYS A 269 2.24 38.54 -2.85
N ASP A 270 1.95 38.01 -4.04
CA ASP A 270 0.83 38.52 -4.85
C ASP A 270 0.18 37.42 -5.73
N ARG A 271 -0.85 36.79 -5.17
CA ARG A 271 -1.67 35.78 -5.83
C ARG A 271 -2.38 36.36 -7.07
N ALA A 272 -2.83 37.62 -7.02
CA ALA A 272 -3.55 38.25 -8.11
C ALA A 272 -2.64 38.53 -9.30
N ALA A 273 -1.44 39.08 -9.06
CA ALA A 273 -0.43 39.27 -10.10
C ALA A 273 0.03 37.94 -10.72
N THR A 274 0.16 36.88 -9.90
CA THR A 274 0.51 35.54 -10.39
C THR A 274 -0.60 34.97 -11.30
N ILE A 275 -1.87 35.08 -10.89
CA ILE A 275 -3.03 34.66 -11.71
C ILE A 275 -3.04 35.43 -13.03
N LYS A 276 -2.90 36.75 -12.99
CA LYS A 276 -2.87 37.60 -14.19
C LYS A 276 -1.75 37.18 -15.16
N LYS A 277 -0.54 36.95 -14.66
CA LYS A 277 0.61 36.50 -15.46
C LYS A 277 0.40 35.12 -16.10
N ILE A 278 -0.35 34.22 -15.46
CA ILE A 278 -0.70 32.91 -16.01
C ILE A 278 -1.75 33.06 -17.13
N LEU A 279 -2.75 33.92 -16.92
CA LEU A 279 -3.79 34.19 -17.92
C LEU A 279 -3.21 34.91 -19.15
N ASP A 280 -2.33 35.89 -18.95
CA ASP A 280 -1.68 36.65 -20.02
C ASP A 280 -0.72 35.79 -20.87
N LYS A 281 -0.19 34.68 -20.33
CA LYS A 281 0.64 33.71 -21.07
C LYS A 281 -0.16 32.72 -21.94
N LYS A 282 -1.48 32.68 -21.79
CA LYS A 282 -2.38 31.77 -22.53
C LYS A 282 -3.00 32.41 -23.78
N VAL A 283 -2.68 33.68 -24.06
CA VAL A 283 -3.00 34.40 -25.31
C VAL A 283 -1.74 34.44 -26.18
#